data_AF-A0A2E3ZG67-F1
#
_entry.id   AF-A0A2E3ZG67-F1
#
_cell.length_a   1.000
_cell.length_b   1.000
_cell.length_c   1.000
_cell.angle_alpha   90.00
_cell.angle_beta   90.00
_cell.angle_gamma   90.00
#
_symmetry.space_group_name_H-M   'P 1'
#
loop_
_entity.id
_entity.type
_entity.pdbx_description
1 polymer ?
#
loop_
_entity_poly.entity_id
_entity_poly.type
_entity_poly.pdbx_seq_one_letter_code
_entity_poly.pdbx_strand_id
1 'polypeptide(L)'
;MSGGLLDRVEVEADEEPGPEVDLESPKIRDASEEPTVSLASESEDTGDSMEGLMGRTFMAILLAIIAPFFVVMWLGISVLDSLMPLILLAGAAGSWLWLGLGDPREKGTVALTSATSVVLVALMLTITPFLLANVITGTMSFGGVEFSDDGDTMNIKIRQNGGAGSYDATVSISQGDVETYSGNLTLTFDSSDGLGDYGEISILMADFYSENALPSSPYSLSLTIAGQTWDRELDRTDSSRTITAAQTYARPVHTNCEDSTRSNCLQGVILEVWAGLGTNVASSDPSPLTLSEYQMDVSLLREGSVVLTYPSVSVEQGAATWSSSSGVYGDGSGAVIDLTSKLILEGSATYTDSFANSVTYVPSDEWSDNDVGCYELSITVTQSSPWSDVSSVTYSSYYDYTEETEDDNDEGTNNNIVREEWDQRDDAC
;
A
#
# COMPACT_ATOMS: atom_id res chain seq x y z
N MET A 1 -8.96 -39.17 -6.93
CA MET A 1 -9.54 -40.09 -7.92
C MET A 1 -9.56 -39.39 -9.27
N SER A 2 -8.96 -40.02 -10.30
CA SER A 2 -8.98 -39.68 -11.75
C SER A 2 -8.38 -38.32 -12.14
N GLY A 3 -7.28 -38.16 -12.88
CA GLY A 3 -6.73 -38.86 -14.07
C GLY A 3 -6.74 -37.85 -15.23
N GLY A 4 -5.70 -37.51 -16.02
CA GLY A 4 -4.45 -38.17 -16.40
C GLY A 4 -4.55 -38.74 -17.83
N LEU A 5 -4.10 -38.03 -18.87
CA LEU A 5 -3.79 -38.47 -20.26
C LEU A 5 -3.13 -37.23 -20.95
N LEU A 6 -1.85 -37.13 -21.40
CA LEU A 6 -1.03 -37.94 -22.34
C LEU A 6 -1.84 -38.33 -23.58
N ASP A 7 -1.42 -38.20 -24.84
CA ASP A 7 -0.17 -37.87 -25.53
C ASP A 7 -0.54 -37.76 -27.05
N ARG A 8 0.31 -37.08 -27.84
CA ARG A 8 0.60 -37.22 -29.28
C ARG A 8 -0.48 -37.58 -30.32
N VAL A 9 -0.40 -36.91 -31.49
CA VAL A 9 0.00 -37.51 -32.79
C VAL A 9 0.29 -36.37 -33.79
N GLU A 10 1.48 -36.41 -34.41
CA GLU A 10 1.84 -35.72 -35.66
C GLU A 10 1.29 -36.50 -36.87
N VAL A 11 0.81 -35.83 -37.93
CA VAL A 11 0.85 -36.36 -39.31
C VAL A 11 1.04 -35.20 -40.30
N GLU A 12 1.94 -35.45 -41.25
CA GLU A 12 2.42 -34.61 -42.34
C GLU A 12 1.40 -34.39 -43.49
N ALA A 13 1.87 -33.50 -44.39
CA ALA A 13 1.36 -33.02 -45.67
C ALA A 13 0.63 -34.01 -46.60
N ASP A 14 -0.21 -33.45 -47.48
CA ASP A 14 -0.16 -33.75 -48.92
C ASP A 14 -0.81 -32.65 -49.78
N GLU A 15 -0.15 -32.44 -50.92
CA GLU A 15 -0.45 -31.65 -52.12
C GLU A 15 -1.79 -32.05 -52.79
N GLU A 16 -2.52 -31.18 -53.50
CA GLU A 16 -2.42 -30.83 -54.94
C GLU A 16 -3.88 -30.45 -55.44
N PRO A 17 -4.21 -30.12 -56.70
CA PRO A 17 -3.95 -28.87 -57.43
C PRO A 17 -5.17 -28.25 -58.18
N GLY A 18 -5.02 -26.99 -58.62
CA GLY A 18 -5.60 -26.41 -59.84
C GLY A 18 -7.13 -26.21 -59.95
N PRO A 19 -7.66 -25.62 -61.05
CA PRO A 19 -6.96 -25.24 -62.27
C PRO A 19 -7.39 -23.91 -62.94
N GLU A 20 -6.63 -23.54 -63.99
CA GLU A 20 -7.08 -23.04 -65.32
C GLU A 20 -7.82 -21.68 -65.43
N VAL A 21 -7.74 -20.87 -66.51
CA VAL A 21 -7.00 -20.76 -67.78
C VAL A 21 -7.53 -19.44 -68.42
N ASP A 22 -6.77 -18.63 -69.13
CA ASP A 22 -6.69 -18.56 -70.61
C ASP A 22 -5.69 -17.43 -70.94
N LEU A 23 -4.58 -17.69 -71.65
CA LEU A 23 -4.48 -17.79 -73.12
C LEU A 23 -4.84 -16.47 -73.83
N GLU A 24 -3.82 -15.72 -74.25
CA GLU A 24 -3.48 -15.65 -75.67
C GLU A 24 -2.08 -15.05 -75.93
N SER A 25 -1.49 -15.58 -76.99
CA SER A 25 -0.15 -15.40 -77.55
C SER A 25 -0.32 -14.70 -78.93
N PRO A 26 0.67 -14.63 -79.85
CA PRO A 26 2.05 -14.15 -79.75
C PRO A 26 2.56 -13.38 -81.03
N LYS A 27 3.83 -12.92 -81.00
CA LYS A 27 4.85 -12.93 -82.11
C LYS A 27 4.55 -12.13 -83.42
N ILE A 28 5.47 -11.65 -84.26
CA ILE A 28 6.94 -11.58 -84.45
C ILE A 28 7.13 -10.67 -85.67
N ARG A 29 8.26 -9.96 -85.82
CA ARG A 29 9.11 -10.00 -87.03
C ARG A 29 10.33 -9.10 -86.91
N ASP A 30 11.46 -9.71 -87.25
CA ASP A 30 12.78 -9.13 -87.39
C ASP A 30 13.23 -9.23 -88.86
N ALA A 31 14.12 -8.31 -89.25
CA ALA A 31 15.24 -8.40 -90.21
C ALA A 31 15.13 -8.02 -91.72
N SER A 32 16.28 -7.47 -92.17
CA SER A 32 16.88 -7.17 -93.51
C SER A 32 16.65 -5.77 -94.12
N GLU A 33 17.62 -4.97 -94.63
CA GLU A 33 19.04 -5.19 -95.02
C GLU A 33 19.75 -3.82 -95.36
N GLU A 34 21.00 -3.61 -94.87
CA GLU A 34 22.25 -2.93 -95.41
C GLU A 34 22.30 -1.60 -96.24
N PRO A 35 23.47 -0.88 -96.44
CA PRO A 35 24.79 -0.89 -95.75
C PRO A 35 25.52 0.51 -95.57
N THR A 36 26.72 0.46 -94.96
CA THR A 36 27.96 1.29 -95.14
C THR A 36 28.33 2.52 -94.27
N VAL A 37 29.36 2.28 -93.42
CA VAL A 37 30.71 2.94 -93.34
C VAL A 37 30.94 4.24 -92.52
N SER A 38 31.86 4.08 -91.55
CA SER A 38 32.80 5.03 -90.89
C SER A 38 32.23 5.98 -89.81
N LEU A 39 32.88 6.27 -88.66
CA LEU A 39 34.27 6.12 -88.20
C LEU A 39 34.25 6.02 -86.64
N ALA A 40 35.12 5.18 -86.08
CA ALA A 40 35.59 5.19 -84.68
C ALA A 40 36.21 6.56 -84.32
N SER A 41 36.49 7.01 -83.10
CA SER A 41 36.60 6.53 -81.70
C SER A 41 36.59 7.83 -80.84
N GLU A 42 36.54 7.90 -79.52
CA GLU A 42 36.76 6.97 -78.42
C GLU A 42 36.05 7.57 -77.21
N SER A 43 35.25 6.74 -76.54
CA SER A 43 34.71 6.96 -75.21
C SER A 43 35.55 6.17 -74.22
N GLU A 44 36.17 6.85 -73.27
CA GLU A 44 36.58 6.35 -71.95
C GLU A 44 36.23 7.49 -70.99
N ASP A 45 35.68 7.31 -69.79
CA ASP A 45 35.07 6.18 -69.10
C ASP A 45 34.29 6.90 -67.99
N THR A 46 32.96 6.80 -67.98
CA THR A 46 32.13 7.27 -66.85
C THR A 46 31.25 6.13 -66.38
N GLY A 47 31.88 4.98 -66.18
CA GLY A 47 31.35 3.87 -65.41
C GLY A 47 31.52 4.05 -63.90
N ASP A 48 31.45 5.27 -63.35
CA ASP A 48 31.40 5.43 -61.88
C ASP A 48 29.94 5.40 -61.41
N SER A 49 29.53 4.15 -61.20
CA SER A 49 28.25 3.58 -60.78
C SER A 49 27.17 4.51 -60.19
N MET A 50 26.03 4.57 -60.87
CA MET A 50 24.74 4.96 -60.28
C MET A 50 24.37 4.06 -59.06
N GLU A 51 24.89 2.83 -59.02
CA GLU A 51 24.81 1.92 -57.86
C GLU A 51 25.59 2.44 -56.64
N GLY A 52 26.76 3.07 -56.83
CA GLY A 52 27.54 3.65 -55.75
C GLY A 52 26.90 4.89 -55.13
N LEU A 53 26.25 5.73 -55.95
CA LEU A 53 25.49 6.90 -55.46
C LEU A 53 24.24 6.47 -54.67
N MET A 54 23.54 5.43 -55.15
CA MET A 54 22.35 4.88 -54.49
C MET A 54 22.71 4.17 -53.17
N GLY A 55 23.81 3.41 -53.16
CA GLY A 55 24.33 2.79 -51.94
C GLY A 55 24.79 3.81 -50.90
N ARG A 56 25.40 4.91 -51.33
CA ARG A 56 25.78 6.02 -50.44
C ARG A 56 24.56 6.75 -49.87
N THR A 57 23.59 7.12 -50.70
CA THR A 57 22.37 7.76 -50.21
C THR A 57 21.60 6.87 -49.22
N PHE A 58 21.52 5.57 -49.47
CA PHE A 58 20.93 4.61 -48.54
C PHE A 58 21.68 4.55 -47.19
N MET A 59 23.03 4.50 -47.22
CA MET A 59 23.83 4.49 -46.01
C MET A 59 23.71 5.80 -45.20
N ALA A 60 23.62 6.95 -45.86
CA ALA A 60 23.45 8.23 -45.20
C ALA A 60 22.08 8.37 -44.50
N ILE A 61 21.03 7.77 -45.08
CA ILE A 61 19.70 7.66 -44.48
C ILE A 61 19.75 6.72 -43.27
N LEU A 62 20.41 5.55 -43.41
CA LEU A 62 20.63 4.65 -42.29
C LEU A 62 21.38 5.34 -41.15
N LEU A 63 22.45 6.08 -41.42
CA LEU A 63 23.16 6.85 -40.39
C LEU A 63 22.27 7.91 -39.73
N ALA A 64 21.48 8.65 -40.51
CA ALA A 64 20.59 9.69 -39.99
C ALA A 64 19.46 9.13 -39.11
N ILE A 65 18.99 7.90 -39.38
CA ILE A 65 17.87 7.27 -38.66
C ILE A 65 18.39 6.36 -37.55
N ILE A 66 19.34 5.47 -37.83
CA ILE A 66 19.83 4.44 -36.92
C ILE A 66 20.78 5.00 -35.86
N ALA A 67 21.65 5.96 -36.19
CA ALA A 67 22.60 6.47 -35.20
C ALA A 67 21.89 7.16 -34.01
N PRO A 68 20.85 7.99 -34.20
CA PRO A 68 20.05 8.49 -33.09
C PRO A 68 19.43 7.35 -32.26
N PHE A 69 18.87 6.32 -32.90
CA PHE A 69 18.28 5.16 -32.22
C PHE A 69 19.29 4.39 -31.36
N PHE A 70 20.52 4.17 -31.84
CA PHE A 70 21.57 3.51 -31.06
C PHE A 70 22.05 4.35 -29.89
N VAL A 71 22.14 5.68 -30.06
CA VAL A 71 22.47 6.60 -28.97
C VAL A 71 21.35 6.60 -27.93
N VAL A 72 20.09 6.55 -28.36
CA VAL A 72 18.93 6.43 -27.48
C VAL A 72 18.97 5.13 -26.68
N MET A 73 19.28 4.02 -27.33
CA MET A 73 19.40 2.72 -26.67
C MET A 73 20.56 2.67 -25.65
N TRP A 74 21.66 3.39 -25.90
CA TRP A 74 22.86 3.32 -25.07
C TRP A 74 22.86 4.29 -23.88
N LEU A 75 22.23 5.46 -24.02
CA LEU A 75 22.24 6.51 -22.98
C LEU A 75 20.96 6.55 -22.12
N GLY A 76 19.92 5.80 -22.49
CA GLY A 76 18.64 5.81 -21.81
C GLY A 76 17.82 7.08 -22.12
N ILE A 77 16.50 6.97 -22.07
CA ILE A 77 15.56 8.04 -22.48
C ILE A 77 15.72 9.32 -21.64
N SER A 78 16.10 9.20 -20.36
CA SER A 78 16.10 10.32 -19.41
C SER A 78 17.17 11.40 -19.67
N VAL A 79 18.28 11.06 -20.35
CA VAL A 79 19.35 12.03 -20.69
C VAL A 79 19.02 12.78 -21.99
N LEU A 80 17.99 12.36 -22.72
CA LEU A 80 17.81 12.68 -24.13
C LEU A 80 16.74 13.72 -24.41
N ASP A 81 15.89 14.04 -23.43
CA ASP A 81 14.80 15.00 -23.65
C ASP A 81 15.32 16.41 -23.99
N SER A 82 16.46 16.79 -23.40
CA SER A 82 17.15 18.05 -23.72
C SER A 82 18.19 17.94 -24.85
N LEU A 83 18.73 16.74 -25.12
CA LEU A 83 19.85 16.53 -26.04
C LEU A 83 19.43 15.99 -27.42
N MET A 84 18.22 15.46 -27.56
CA MET A 84 17.69 14.90 -28.82
C MET A 84 17.75 15.88 -29.99
N PRO A 85 17.36 17.17 -29.86
CA PRO A 85 17.50 18.13 -30.95
C PRO A 85 18.95 18.24 -31.42
N LEU A 86 19.90 18.16 -30.49
CA LEU A 86 21.34 18.28 -30.74
C LEU A 86 21.90 17.01 -31.41
N ILE A 87 21.42 15.83 -31.00
CA ILE A 87 21.78 14.53 -31.61
C ILE A 87 21.22 14.42 -33.03
N LEU A 88 19.98 14.84 -33.25
CA LEU A 88 19.37 14.87 -34.59
C LEU A 88 20.09 15.85 -35.52
N LEU A 89 20.45 17.04 -35.01
CA LEU A 89 21.27 18.01 -35.76
C LEU A 89 22.67 17.46 -36.06
N ALA A 90 23.30 16.78 -35.11
CA ALA A 90 24.61 16.15 -35.31
C ALA A 90 24.54 15.00 -36.33
N GLY A 91 23.49 14.18 -36.28
CA GLY A 91 23.22 13.12 -37.26
C GLY A 91 23.00 13.69 -38.66
N ALA A 92 22.17 14.72 -38.78
CA ALA A 92 21.93 15.43 -40.05
C ALA A 92 23.22 16.06 -40.61
N ALA A 93 24.03 16.69 -39.75
CA ALA A 93 25.33 17.25 -40.13
C ALA A 93 26.33 16.15 -40.55
N GLY A 94 26.33 15.02 -39.86
CA GLY A 94 27.14 13.84 -40.21
C GLY A 94 26.75 13.28 -41.58
N SER A 95 25.45 13.09 -41.84
CA SER A 95 24.93 12.66 -43.13
C SER A 95 25.23 13.66 -44.25
N TRP A 96 25.15 14.96 -43.97
CA TRP A 96 25.52 16.03 -44.92
C TRP A 96 26.98 15.95 -45.34
N LEU A 97 27.88 15.76 -44.37
CA LEU A 97 29.33 15.62 -44.61
C LEU A 97 29.64 14.32 -45.36
N TRP A 98 29.02 13.21 -44.97
CA TRP A 98 29.28 11.88 -45.55
C TRP A 98 28.82 11.77 -47.02
N LEU A 99 27.72 12.45 -47.35
CA LEU A 99 27.23 12.58 -48.73
C LEU A 99 28.08 13.55 -49.58
N GLY A 100 29.04 14.27 -48.99
CA GLY A 100 29.93 15.17 -49.73
C GLY A 100 29.19 16.31 -50.43
N LEU A 101 28.09 16.78 -49.82
CA LEU A 101 27.17 17.73 -50.46
C LEU A 101 27.82 19.11 -50.69
N GLY A 102 28.90 19.44 -49.99
CA GLY A 102 29.65 20.69 -50.18
C GLY A 102 28.85 21.93 -49.78
N ASP A 103 29.34 23.11 -50.14
CA ASP A 103 28.57 24.35 -49.95
C ASP A 103 27.42 24.38 -50.97
N PRO A 104 26.15 24.50 -50.53
CA PRO A 104 24.98 24.57 -51.41
C PRO A 104 25.05 25.71 -52.43
N ARG A 105 25.96 26.67 -52.26
CA ARG A 105 26.18 27.81 -53.16
C ARG A 105 27.04 27.47 -54.39
N GLU A 106 27.76 26.35 -54.38
CA GLU A 106 28.76 26.03 -55.41
C GLU A 106 28.33 24.90 -56.37
N LYS A 107 27.29 24.12 -56.05
CA LYS A 107 26.82 23.00 -56.87
C LYS A 107 25.45 23.28 -57.49
N GLY A 108 25.32 23.01 -58.80
CA GLY A 108 24.11 23.28 -59.59
C GLY A 108 22.83 22.63 -59.03
N THR A 109 21.69 23.27 -59.33
CA THR A 109 20.35 23.08 -58.73
C THR A 109 19.80 21.66 -58.67
N VAL A 110 20.25 20.74 -59.54
CA VAL A 110 19.66 19.39 -59.68
C VAL A 110 20.27 18.38 -58.69
N ALA A 111 21.56 18.49 -58.36
CA ALA A 111 22.20 17.64 -57.34
C ALA A 111 21.86 18.12 -55.93
N LEU A 112 21.59 19.42 -55.77
CA LEU A 112 21.22 20.02 -54.50
C LEU A 112 19.81 19.61 -54.07
N THR A 113 18.87 19.52 -55.01
CA THR A 113 17.45 19.22 -54.71
C THR A 113 17.24 17.79 -54.20
N SER A 114 17.90 16.79 -54.77
CA SER A 114 17.73 15.39 -54.33
C SER A 114 18.37 15.14 -52.96
N ALA A 115 19.58 15.62 -52.71
CA ALA A 115 20.27 15.34 -51.47
C ALA A 115 19.77 16.15 -50.26
N THR A 116 19.41 17.43 -50.46
CA THR A 116 18.78 18.23 -49.39
C THR A 116 17.40 17.66 -49.01
N SER A 117 16.62 17.18 -50.00
CA SER A 117 15.34 16.54 -49.72
C SER A 117 15.49 15.26 -48.89
N VAL A 118 16.55 14.47 -49.11
CA VAL A 118 16.79 13.24 -48.36
C VAL A 118 17.09 13.53 -46.89
N VAL A 119 17.92 14.52 -46.59
CA VAL A 119 18.23 14.91 -45.20
C VAL A 119 17.00 15.49 -44.50
N LEU A 120 16.22 16.33 -45.19
CA LEU A 120 14.97 16.88 -44.65
C LEU A 120 13.91 15.81 -44.38
N VAL A 121 13.73 14.85 -45.29
CA VAL A 121 12.79 13.73 -45.12
C VAL A 121 13.26 12.81 -43.98
N ALA A 122 14.57 12.52 -43.89
CA ALA A 122 15.11 11.74 -42.78
C ALA A 122 14.92 12.45 -41.42
N LEU A 123 15.07 13.79 -41.39
CA LEU A 123 14.81 14.58 -40.18
C LEU A 123 13.31 14.56 -39.82
N MET A 124 12.41 14.71 -40.80
CA MET A 124 10.96 14.60 -40.53
C MET A 124 10.56 13.21 -40.06
N LEU A 125 11.10 12.14 -40.65
CA LEU A 125 10.82 10.76 -40.26
C LEU A 125 11.34 10.41 -38.86
N THR A 126 12.31 11.16 -38.32
CA THR A 126 12.85 10.96 -36.97
C THR A 126 12.18 11.88 -35.93
N ILE A 127 11.85 13.11 -36.30
CA ILE A 127 11.13 14.04 -35.42
C ILE A 127 9.69 13.59 -35.19
N THR A 128 9.01 13.08 -36.23
CA THR A 128 7.60 12.66 -36.13
C THR A 128 7.36 11.60 -35.04
N PRO A 129 8.08 10.47 -34.99
CA PRO A 129 7.92 9.50 -33.91
C PRO A 129 8.33 10.04 -32.54
N PHE A 130 9.27 10.99 -32.45
CA PHE A 130 9.65 11.62 -31.18
C PHE A 130 8.57 12.58 -30.65
N LEU A 131 8.01 13.42 -31.54
CA LEU A 131 6.86 14.26 -31.19
C LEU A 131 5.66 13.40 -30.81
N LEU A 132 5.43 12.30 -31.54
CA LEU A 132 4.40 11.32 -31.19
C LEU A 132 4.70 10.62 -29.86
N ALA A 133 5.94 10.26 -29.55
CA ALA A 133 6.28 9.62 -28.26
C ALA A 133 6.03 10.55 -27.06
N ASN A 134 6.22 11.86 -27.23
CA ASN A 134 5.91 12.85 -26.20
C ASN A 134 4.42 13.24 -26.14
N VAL A 135 3.68 13.06 -27.24
CA VAL A 135 2.27 13.47 -27.37
C VAL A 135 1.29 12.30 -27.21
N ILE A 136 1.72 11.06 -27.46
CA ILE A 136 0.90 9.87 -27.23
C ILE A 136 0.82 9.67 -25.72
N THR A 137 -0.30 10.11 -25.15
CA THR A 137 -0.71 9.82 -23.79
C THR A 137 -0.65 8.32 -23.55
N GLY A 138 0.21 7.89 -22.63
CA GLY A 138 0.28 6.51 -22.22
C GLY A 138 -1.03 6.02 -21.62
N THR A 139 -1.29 4.72 -21.73
CA THR A 139 -2.43 4.10 -21.05
C THR A 139 -2.22 4.15 -19.54
N MET A 140 -3.21 4.63 -18.81
CA MET A 140 -3.21 4.62 -17.34
C MET A 140 -3.76 3.30 -16.81
N SER A 141 -3.18 2.82 -15.72
CA SER A 141 -3.66 1.65 -14.98
C SER A 141 -3.63 1.92 -13.48
N PHE A 142 -4.57 1.31 -12.77
CA PHE A 142 -4.67 1.42 -11.32
C PHE A 142 -3.57 0.59 -10.66
N GLY A 143 -2.69 1.24 -9.91
CA GLY A 143 -1.57 0.60 -9.21
C GLY A 143 -1.97 0.00 -7.87
N GLY A 144 -2.91 0.62 -7.15
CA GLY A 144 -3.37 0.13 -5.86
C GLY A 144 -3.80 1.24 -4.92
N VAL A 145 -4.37 0.83 -3.79
CA VAL A 145 -4.48 1.67 -2.59
C VAL A 145 -3.60 1.04 -1.53
N GLU A 146 -2.80 1.85 -0.87
CA GLU A 146 -1.98 1.45 0.28
C GLU A 146 -2.19 2.45 1.40
N PHE A 147 -2.28 1.97 2.63
CA PHE A 147 -2.24 2.81 3.82
C PHE A 147 -0.79 2.92 4.30
N SER A 148 -0.44 4.05 4.90
CA SER A 148 0.81 4.19 5.67
C SER A 148 0.85 3.21 6.85
N ASP A 149 2.03 3.01 7.45
CA ASP A 149 2.18 2.07 8.56
C ASP A 149 1.35 2.46 9.80
N ASP A 150 1.11 3.77 10.01
CA ASP A 150 0.19 4.33 11.01
C ASP A 150 -1.29 4.32 10.53
N GLY A 151 -1.49 4.03 9.26
CA GLY A 151 -2.74 4.08 8.50
C GLY A 151 -3.41 5.45 8.40
N ASP A 152 -2.75 6.52 8.83
CA ASP A 152 -3.33 7.86 8.84
C ASP A 152 -3.38 8.47 7.44
N THR A 153 -2.56 7.98 6.52
CA THR A 153 -2.51 8.41 5.12
C THR A 153 -2.86 7.26 4.20
N MET A 154 -3.86 7.47 3.34
CA MET A 154 -4.19 6.60 2.23
C MET A 154 -3.49 7.11 0.96
N ASN A 155 -2.69 6.24 0.35
CA ASN A 155 -1.98 6.50 -0.90
C ASN A 155 -2.60 5.73 -2.06
N ILE A 156 -3.08 6.45 -3.06
CA ILE A 156 -3.63 5.89 -4.29
C ILE A 156 -2.57 5.99 -5.37
N LYS A 157 -2.11 4.84 -5.85
CA LYS A 157 -1.05 4.74 -6.87
C LYS A 157 -1.65 4.49 -8.23
N ILE A 158 -1.24 5.28 -9.21
CA ILE A 158 -1.62 5.13 -10.63
C ILE A 158 -0.36 5.01 -11.46
N ARG A 159 -0.37 4.07 -12.42
CA ARG A 159 0.74 3.88 -13.36
C ARG A 159 0.36 4.38 -14.73
N GLN A 160 1.25 5.13 -15.38
CA GLN A 160 1.13 5.49 -16.79
C GLN A 160 2.24 4.82 -17.62
N ASN A 161 1.85 4.18 -18.72
CA ASN A 161 2.82 3.60 -19.66
C ASN A 161 3.14 4.59 -20.78
N GLY A 162 4.18 5.40 -20.57
CA GLY A 162 4.70 6.36 -21.55
C GLY A 162 4.01 7.72 -21.52
N GLY A 163 4.75 8.77 -21.90
CA GLY A 163 4.31 10.16 -21.81
C GLY A 163 4.35 10.70 -20.37
N ALA A 164 4.68 11.98 -20.22
CA ALA A 164 4.71 12.68 -18.93
C ALA A 164 3.65 13.80 -18.91
N GLY A 165 3.20 14.19 -17.72
CA GLY A 165 2.25 15.29 -17.60
C GLY A 165 1.51 15.36 -16.27
N SER A 166 0.67 16.39 -16.16
CA SER A 166 -0.23 16.61 -15.03
C SER A 166 -1.67 16.39 -15.49
N TYR A 167 -2.43 15.65 -14.70
CA TYR A 167 -3.82 15.34 -14.97
C TYR A 167 -4.68 15.74 -13.78
N ASP A 168 -5.86 16.27 -14.07
CA ASP A 168 -6.88 16.48 -13.06
C ASP A 168 -7.51 15.13 -12.70
N ALA A 169 -7.57 14.86 -11.40
CA ALA A 169 -8.15 13.68 -10.79
C ALA A 169 -9.31 14.11 -9.89
N THR A 170 -10.47 13.51 -10.10
CA THR A 170 -11.60 13.64 -9.18
C THR A 170 -11.66 12.38 -8.32
N VAL A 171 -11.57 12.56 -7.01
CA VAL A 171 -11.67 11.49 -6.02
C VAL A 171 -12.96 11.67 -5.24
N SER A 172 -13.70 10.59 -5.09
CA SER A 172 -14.83 10.51 -4.17
C SER A 172 -14.68 9.27 -3.29
N ILE A 173 -14.95 9.42 -2.00
CA ILE A 173 -14.98 8.31 -1.04
C ILE A 173 -16.38 8.33 -0.42
N SER A 174 -16.98 7.15 -0.35
CA SER A 174 -18.32 6.97 0.16
C SER A 174 -18.36 5.82 1.14
N GLN A 175 -19.27 5.90 2.11
CA GLN A 175 -19.59 4.79 2.99
C GLN A 175 -21.08 4.47 2.81
N GLY A 176 -21.36 3.29 2.25
CA GLY A 176 -22.68 2.98 1.72
C GLY A 176 -23.10 3.98 0.64
N ASP A 177 -24.24 4.64 0.84
CA ASP A 177 -24.79 5.63 -0.11
C ASP A 177 -24.41 7.09 0.24
N VAL A 178 -23.57 7.31 1.26
CA VAL A 178 -23.17 8.64 1.73
C VAL A 178 -21.76 8.96 1.23
N GLU A 179 -21.60 10.05 0.48
CA GLU A 179 -20.29 10.59 0.12
C GLU A 179 -19.68 11.29 1.35
N THR A 180 -18.56 10.77 1.84
CA THR A 180 -17.85 11.29 3.03
C THR A 180 -16.72 12.23 2.63
N TYR A 181 -16.19 12.07 1.42
CA TYR A 181 -15.16 12.94 0.85
C TYR A 181 -15.33 13.11 -0.65
N SER A 182 -15.08 14.32 -1.14
CA SER A 182 -15.05 14.65 -2.56
C SER A 182 -13.98 15.70 -2.81
N GLY A 183 -13.07 15.43 -3.74
CA GLY A 183 -11.91 16.28 -3.99
C GLY A 183 -11.50 16.29 -5.46
N ASN A 184 -11.03 17.44 -5.93
CA ASN A 184 -10.32 17.55 -7.19
C ASN A 184 -8.83 17.78 -6.89
N LEU A 185 -8.01 16.82 -7.30
CA LEU A 185 -6.58 16.77 -7.03
C LEU A 185 -5.84 16.74 -8.36
N THR A 186 -4.60 17.21 -8.38
CA THR A 186 -3.75 17.14 -9.56
C THR A 186 -2.73 16.03 -9.34
N LEU A 187 -2.69 15.07 -10.27
CA LEU A 187 -1.74 13.97 -10.26
C LEU A 187 -0.70 14.21 -11.35
N THR A 188 0.57 14.08 -10.97
CA THR A 188 1.71 14.30 -11.87
C THR A 188 2.48 13.00 -12.04
N PHE A 189 2.77 12.66 -13.29
CA PHE A 189 3.65 11.55 -13.63
C PHE A 189 5.05 12.10 -13.95
N ASP A 190 6.06 11.64 -13.22
CA ASP A 190 7.46 11.94 -13.47
C ASP A 190 8.21 10.68 -13.90
N SER A 191 8.96 10.79 -14.99
CA SER A 191 9.66 9.68 -15.66
C SER A 191 11.08 9.44 -15.12
N SER A 192 11.31 9.74 -13.84
CA SER A 192 12.66 9.81 -13.27
C SER A 192 13.30 8.46 -12.95
N ASP A 193 12.53 7.37 -12.85
CA ASP A 193 13.05 6.04 -12.43
C ASP A 193 13.05 4.94 -13.53
N GLY A 194 12.45 5.19 -14.69
CA GLY A 194 12.47 4.27 -15.84
C GLY A 194 11.77 2.92 -15.61
N LEU A 195 11.01 2.75 -14.52
CA LEU A 195 10.29 1.53 -14.17
C LEU A 195 8.76 1.67 -14.33
N GLY A 196 8.32 2.80 -14.90
CA GLY A 196 6.93 3.16 -15.16
C GLY A 196 6.50 4.29 -14.24
N ASP A 197 5.93 5.34 -14.83
CA ASP A 197 5.68 6.59 -14.11
C ASP A 197 4.54 6.35 -13.11
N TYR A 198 4.81 6.52 -11.83
CA TYR A 198 3.78 6.54 -10.80
C TYR A 198 3.32 7.97 -10.55
N GLY A 199 2.01 8.16 -10.61
CA GLY A 199 1.37 9.25 -9.92
C GLY A 199 0.81 8.75 -8.59
N GLU A 200 0.94 9.56 -7.56
CA GLU A 200 0.46 9.26 -6.21
C GLU A 200 -0.49 10.38 -5.75
N ILE A 201 -1.62 9.97 -5.17
CA ILE A 201 -2.55 10.85 -4.46
C ILE A 201 -2.58 10.39 -3.01
N SER A 202 -2.28 11.30 -2.09
CA SER A 202 -2.35 11.06 -0.65
C SER A 202 -3.56 11.77 -0.06
N ILE A 203 -4.37 11.05 0.72
CA ILE A 203 -5.56 11.56 1.42
C ILE A 203 -5.46 11.12 2.88
N LEU A 204 -5.72 12.03 3.82
CA LEU A 204 -5.72 11.67 5.24
C LEU A 204 -6.98 10.88 5.59
N MET A 205 -6.85 9.83 6.39
CA MET A 205 -7.98 9.05 6.92
C MET A 205 -8.98 9.97 7.63
N ALA A 206 -8.48 10.88 8.45
CA ALA A 206 -9.27 11.87 9.18
C ALA A 206 -10.17 12.75 8.30
N ASP A 207 -9.84 12.94 7.01
CA ASP A 207 -10.61 13.79 6.10
C ASP A 207 -11.88 13.12 5.57
N PHE A 208 -11.94 11.79 5.57
CA PHE A 208 -13.08 11.04 5.04
C PHE A 208 -13.72 10.06 6.04
N TYR A 209 -13.12 9.91 7.22
CA TYR A 209 -13.61 9.04 8.28
C TYR A 209 -14.95 9.54 8.83
N SER A 210 -15.96 8.67 8.79
CA SER A 210 -17.28 8.88 9.39
C SER A 210 -17.60 7.88 10.50
N GLU A 211 -17.44 6.58 10.23
CA GLU A 211 -17.64 5.51 11.21
C GLU A 211 -16.74 4.30 10.88
N ASN A 212 -16.68 3.33 11.78
CA ASN A 212 -15.92 2.10 11.54
C ASN A 212 -16.40 1.36 10.28
N ALA A 213 -15.45 0.89 9.47
CA ALA A 213 -15.75 0.03 8.34
C ALA A 213 -16.15 -1.40 8.75
N LEU A 214 -15.61 -1.89 9.86
CA LEU A 214 -16.00 -3.16 10.46
C LEU A 214 -17.28 -3.00 11.31
N PRO A 215 -18.14 -4.05 11.36
CA PRO A 215 -17.99 -5.32 10.66
C PRO A 215 -18.50 -5.31 9.19
N SER A 216 -19.32 -4.32 8.80
CA SER A 216 -20.10 -4.40 7.56
C SER A 216 -20.41 -3.08 6.87
N SER A 217 -19.66 -2.01 7.11
CA SER A 217 -19.86 -0.68 6.51
C SER A 217 -18.61 -0.20 5.73
N PRO A 218 -18.13 -0.94 4.71
CA PRO A 218 -16.87 -0.61 4.05
C PRO A 218 -16.92 0.73 3.31
N TYR A 219 -15.78 1.41 3.26
CA TYR A 219 -15.59 2.59 2.41
C TYR A 219 -15.34 2.16 0.96
N SER A 220 -15.92 2.91 0.03
CA SER A 220 -15.77 2.75 -1.42
C SER A 220 -15.13 4.01 -2.01
N LEU A 221 -13.97 3.82 -2.62
CA LEU A 221 -13.22 4.82 -3.38
C LEU A 221 -13.66 4.78 -4.84
N SER A 222 -13.95 5.94 -5.43
CA SER A 222 -14.10 6.12 -6.86
C SER A 222 -13.18 7.25 -7.34
N LEU A 223 -12.24 6.88 -8.21
CA LEU A 223 -11.23 7.78 -8.79
C LEU A 223 -11.49 7.95 -10.27
N THR A 224 -11.61 9.18 -10.74
CA THR A 224 -11.74 9.52 -12.17
C THR A 224 -10.58 10.39 -12.64
N ILE A 225 -9.83 9.93 -13.64
CA ILE A 225 -8.74 10.68 -14.28
C ILE A 225 -8.90 10.62 -15.80
N ALA A 226 -8.90 11.77 -16.46
CA ALA A 226 -9.00 11.88 -17.92
C ALA A 226 -10.20 11.08 -18.52
N GLY A 227 -11.30 10.99 -17.78
CA GLY A 227 -12.50 10.25 -18.20
C GLY A 227 -12.47 8.74 -17.96
N GLN A 228 -11.39 8.20 -17.39
CA GLN A 228 -11.34 6.81 -16.90
C GLN A 228 -11.68 6.78 -15.41
N THR A 229 -12.51 5.82 -15.00
CA THR A 229 -12.95 5.66 -13.62
C THR A 229 -12.52 4.31 -13.06
N TRP A 230 -12.03 4.30 -11.81
CA TRP A 230 -11.68 3.11 -11.05
C TRP A 230 -12.36 3.13 -9.70
N ASP A 231 -13.08 2.05 -9.40
CA ASP A 231 -13.76 1.88 -8.11
C ASP A 231 -13.08 0.78 -7.28
N ARG A 232 -12.88 1.02 -5.98
CA ARG A 232 -12.26 0.08 -5.03
C ARG A 232 -12.92 0.13 -3.67
N GLU A 233 -13.09 -1.03 -3.05
CA GLU A 233 -13.38 -1.12 -1.62
C GLU A 233 -12.07 -0.92 -0.84
N LEU A 234 -12.08 -0.07 0.19
CA LEU A 234 -10.94 0.12 1.09
C LEU A 234 -10.86 -1.01 2.11
N ASP A 235 -9.66 -1.27 2.64
CA ASP A 235 -9.50 -2.29 3.68
C ASP A 235 -10.30 -1.89 4.94
N ARG A 236 -11.12 -2.82 5.42
CA ARG A 236 -12.04 -2.54 6.54
C ARG A 236 -11.30 -2.44 7.87
N THR A 237 -10.21 -3.17 8.03
CA THR A 237 -9.38 -3.15 9.23
C THR A 237 -8.68 -1.80 9.33
N ASP A 238 -8.06 -1.36 8.24
CA ASP A 238 -7.35 -0.08 8.20
C ASP A 238 -8.31 1.11 8.36
N SER A 239 -9.54 0.95 7.87
CA SER A 239 -10.61 1.95 7.94
C SER A 239 -11.51 1.84 9.19
N SER A 240 -11.05 1.19 10.26
CA SER A 240 -11.76 1.12 11.54
C SER A 240 -10.90 1.68 12.68
N ARG A 241 -11.40 2.71 13.38
CA ARG A 241 -10.64 3.47 14.39
C ARG A 241 -11.42 3.73 15.69
N THR A 242 -12.75 3.72 15.66
CA THR A 242 -13.60 4.07 16.80
C THR A 242 -13.70 2.91 17.79
N ILE A 243 -13.33 3.15 19.04
CA ILE A 243 -13.61 2.25 20.15
C ILE A 243 -15.10 2.28 20.46
N THR A 244 -15.73 1.10 20.51
CA THR A 244 -17.17 0.96 20.74
C THR A 244 -17.48 0.07 21.94
N ALA A 245 -16.49 -0.65 22.48
CA ALA A 245 -16.64 -1.46 23.68
C ALA A 245 -15.34 -1.49 24.51
N ALA A 246 -15.52 -1.69 25.80
CA ALA A 246 -14.45 -1.94 26.76
C ALA A 246 -14.88 -3.06 27.72
N GLN A 247 -13.91 -3.72 28.34
CA GLN A 247 -14.12 -4.71 29.40
C GLN A 247 -13.01 -4.64 30.45
N THR A 248 -13.28 -5.14 31.65
CA THR A 248 -12.35 -5.19 32.77
C THR A 248 -12.41 -6.54 33.48
N TYR A 249 -11.28 -6.95 34.05
CA TYR A 249 -11.19 -8.12 34.91
C TYR A 249 -10.12 -7.92 36.00
N ALA A 250 -10.49 -8.04 37.27
CA ALA A 250 -9.59 -8.07 38.41
C ALA A 250 -9.33 -9.53 38.83
N ARG A 251 -8.13 -10.05 38.50
CA ARG A 251 -7.72 -11.42 38.91
C ARG A 251 -7.07 -11.37 40.29
N PRO A 252 -7.56 -12.12 41.29
CA PRO A 252 -6.98 -12.10 42.63
C PRO A 252 -5.63 -12.84 42.68
N VAL A 253 -4.74 -12.35 43.54
CA VAL A 253 -3.48 -13.01 43.91
C VAL A 253 -3.57 -13.43 45.36
N HIS A 254 -3.61 -14.73 45.61
CA HIS A 254 -3.59 -15.28 46.97
C HIS A 254 -2.24 -15.89 47.33
N THR A 255 -1.88 -15.81 48.61
CA THR A 255 -0.73 -16.51 49.19
C THR A 255 -1.11 -17.19 50.49
N ASN A 256 -0.21 -18.04 51.00
CA ASN A 256 -0.34 -18.54 52.36
C ASN A 256 -0.17 -17.38 53.33
N CYS A 257 -1.11 -17.24 54.25
CA CYS A 257 -1.02 -16.28 55.34
C CYS A 257 0.16 -16.62 56.25
N GLU A 258 0.80 -15.60 56.85
CA GLU A 258 1.86 -15.81 57.84
C GLU A 258 1.32 -16.37 59.16
N ASP A 259 0.04 -16.12 59.46
CA ASP A 259 -0.63 -16.51 60.69
C ASP A 259 -1.26 -17.91 60.59
N SER A 260 -1.10 -18.72 61.63
CA SER A 260 -1.64 -20.09 61.68
C SER A 260 -3.17 -20.18 61.79
N THR A 261 -3.87 -19.05 61.90
CA THR A 261 -5.34 -18.97 62.00
C THR A 261 -6.00 -18.48 60.72
N ARG A 262 -5.20 -18.17 59.68
CA ARG A 262 -5.68 -17.71 58.38
C ARG A 262 -5.09 -18.58 57.28
N SER A 263 -5.86 -18.82 56.24
CA SER A 263 -5.42 -19.52 55.03
C SER A 263 -5.86 -18.70 53.81
N ASN A 264 -5.07 -18.73 52.74
CA ASN A 264 -5.41 -18.09 51.45
C ASN A 264 -5.60 -16.56 51.49
N CYS A 265 -4.63 -15.80 52.02
CA CYS A 265 -4.74 -14.34 52.13
C CYS A 265 -4.65 -13.65 50.76
N LEU A 266 -5.56 -12.71 50.49
CA LEU A 266 -5.56 -11.85 49.31
C LEU A 266 -4.41 -10.83 49.42
N GLN A 267 -3.39 -11.01 48.59
CA GLN A 267 -2.27 -10.08 48.50
C GLN A 267 -2.60 -8.86 47.64
N GLY A 268 -3.53 -8.98 46.69
CA GLY A 268 -3.88 -7.92 45.75
C GLY A 268 -4.51 -8.46 44.48
N VAL A 269 -4.57 -7.62 43.45
CA VAL A 269 -5.23 -7.96 42.17
C VAL A 269 -4.36 -7.62 40.96
N ILE A 270 -4.44 -8.47 39.94
CA ILE A 270 -3.92 -8.19 38.60
C ILE A 270 -5.06 -7.56 37.80
N LEU A 271 -4.84 -6.36 37.27
CA LEU A 271 -5.82 -5.63 36.50
C LEU A 271 -5.66 -5.97 35.02
N GLU A 272 -6.70 -6.54 34.41
CA GLU A 272 -6.78 -6.78 32.97
C GLU A 272 -7.88 -5.92 32.37
N VAL A 273 -7.58 -5.28 31.23
CA VAL A 273 -8.53 -4.41 30.52
C VAL A 273 -8.52 -4.72 29.03
N TRP A 274 -9.66 -4.45 28.38
CA TRP A 274 -9.83 -4.57 26.94
C TRP A 274 -10.54 -3.32 26.44
N ALA A 275 -10.14 -2.81 25.27
CA ALA A 275 -10.82 -1.74 24.57
C ALA A 275 -10.72 -1.97 23.06
N GLY A 276 -11.82 -1.82 22.34
CA GLY A 276 -11.83 -2.13 20.90
C GLY A 276 -13.21 -2.04 20.26
N LEU A 277 -13.37 -2.79 19.18
CA LEU A 277 -14.64 -2.96 18.50
C LEU A 277 -15.53 -3.92 19.29
N GLY A 278 -16.72 -3.46 19.69
CA GLY A 278 -17.72 -4.31 20.34
C GLY A 278 -18.20 -5.41 19.41
N THR A 279 -18.46 -6.59 19.96
CA THR A 279 -19.15 -7.65 19.23
C THR A 279 -20.60 -7.74 19.67
N ASN A 280 -21.44 -8.39 18.86
CA ASN A 280 -22.85 -8.62 19.20
C ASN A 280 -23.05 -9.69 20.29
N VAL A 281 -21.99 -10.19 20.92
CA VAL A 281 -22.03 -11.18 22.00
C VAL A 281 -21.75 -10.45 23.31
N ALA A 282 -22.73 -10.46 24.22
CA ALA A 282 -22.75 -9.66 25.46
C ALA A 282 -21.64 -9.98 26.49
N SER A 283 -20.72 -10.90 26.17
CA SER A 283 -19.64 -11.36 27.06
C SER A 283 -18.36 -11.74 26.29
N SER A 284 -18.20 -11.25 25.07
CA SER A 284 -16.96 -11.45 24.32
C SER A 284 -16.04 -10.27 24.50
N ASP A 285 -14.76 -10.54 24.66
CA ASP A 285 -13.71 -9.53 24.60
C ASP A 285 -13.87 -8.64 23.35
N PRO A 286 -13.73 -7.31 23.50
CA PRO A 286 -13.64 -6.40 22.36
C PRO A 286 -12.59 -6.87 21.35
N SER A 287 -12.88 -6.71 20.06
CA SER A 287 -11.90 -7.02 19.01
C SER A 287 -10.87 -5.89 18.90
N PRO A 288 -9.58 -6.21 18.68
CA PRO A 288 -8.53 -5.20 18.63
C PRO A 288 -8.70 -4.25 17.44
N LEU A 289 -8.39 -2.97 17.68
CA LEU A 289 -8.25 -1.93 16.66
C LEU A 289 -6.84 -1.36 16.79
N THR A 290 -5.88 -1.98 16.11
CA THR A 290 -4.44 -1.68 16.27
C THR A 290 -4.06 -0.29 15.78
N LEU A 291 -4.80 0.31 14.86
CA LEU A 291 -4.53 1.67 14.39
C LEU A 291 -5.30 2.74 15.18
N SER A 292 -6.06 2.38 16.21
CA SER A 292 -6.82 3.36 16.99
C SER A 292 -5.93 4.13 17.98
N GLU A 293 -6.33 5.36 18.26
CA GLU A 293 -5.74 6.22 19.28
C GLU A 293 -6.78 6.51 20.36
N TYR A 294 -6.46 6.24 21.62
CA TYR A 294 -7.39 6.43 22.75
C TYR A 294 -6.67 6.51 24.10
N GLN A 295 -7.37 7.06 25.10
CA GLN A 295 -6.93 7.07 26.49
C GLN A 295 -7.88 6.23 27.36
N MET A 296 -7.33 5.51 28.34
CA MET A 296 -8.09 4.75 29.31
C MET A 296 -7.80 5.21 30.73
N ASP A 297 -8.87 5.46 31.49
CA ASP A 297 -8.81 5.73 32.91
C ASP A 297 -9.42 4.54 33.67
N VAL A 298 -8.66 3.96 34.60
CA VAL A 298 -9.06 2.74 35.33
C VAL A 298 -9.08 3.04 36.83
N SER A 299 -10.18 2.65 37.49
CA SER A 299 -10.37 2.87 38.92
C SER A 299 -11.03 1.67 39.59
N LEU A 300 -10.61 1.39 40.82
CA LEU A 300 -11.26 0.43 41.71
C LEU A 300 -12.04 1.21 42.76
N LEU A 301 -13.31 0.87 42.91
CA LEU A 301 -14.21 1.44 43.92
C LEU A 301 -14.60 0.35 44.91
N ARG A 302 -14.85 0.73 46.16
CA ARG A 302 -15.47 -0.10 47.19
C ARG A 302 -16.71 0.63 47.71
N GLU A 303 -17.88 0.00 47.64
CA GLU A 303 -19.15 0.59 48.11
C GLU A 303 -19.36 2.03 47.56
N GLY A 304 -19.01 2.24 46.29
CA GLY A 304 -19.10 3.53 45.59
C GLY A 304 -18.00 4.57 45.89
N SER A 305 -17.02 4.25 46.75
CA SER A 305 -15.87 5.12 47.04
C SER A 305 -14.63 4.64 46.32
N VAL A 306 -13.92 5.53 45.62
CA VAL A 306 -12.67 5.17 44.91
C VAL A 306 -11.60 4.77 45.91
N VAL A 307 -11.13 3.53 45.83
CA VAL A 307 -10.06 2.99 46.67
C VAL A 307 -8.71 2.97 45.96
N LEU A 308 -8.73 2.89 44.63
CA LEU A 308 -7.57 2.87 43.75
C LEU A 308 -7.83 3.68 42.47
N THR A 309 -6.84 4.42 42.01
CA THR A 309 -6.84 5.04 40.67
C THR A 309 -5.54 4.70 39.98
N TYR A 310 -5.65 3.97 38.87
CA TYR A 310 -4.51 3.62 38.03
C TYR A 310 -4.09 4.83 37.17
N PRO A 311 -2.81 4.98 36.82
CA PRO A 311 -2.38 6.01 35.88
C PRO A 311 -3.12 5.91 34.54
N SER A 312 -3.40 7.05 33.90
CA SER A 312 -4.04 7.04 32.58
C SER A 312 -3.16 6.32 31.56
N VAL A 313 -3.77 5.42 30.80
CA VAL A 313 -3.10 4.62 29.76
C VAL A 313 -3.37 5.26 28.41
N SER A 314 -2.31 5.68 27.72
CA SER A 314 -2.39 6.17 26.33
C SER A 314 -2.09 5.04 25.37
N VAL A 315 -2.98 4.83 24.40
CA VAL A 315 -2.78 3.88 23.31
C VAL A 315 -2.69 4.65 22.00
N GLU A 316 -1.57 4.48 21.30
CA GLU A 316 -1.29 5.08 20.00
C GLU A 316 -0.82 3.97 19.07
N GLN A 317 -1.58 3.69 18.01
CA GLN A 317 -1.23 2.70 17.00
C GLN A 317 -0.85 1.33 17.61
N GLY A 318 -1.63 0.92 18.61
CA GLY A 318 -1.47 -0.37 19.29
C GLY A 318 -0.38 -0.39 20.35
N ALA A 319 0.47 0.64 20.45
CA ALA A 319 1.39 0.79 21.57
C ALA A 319 0.68 1.43 22.76
N ALA A 320 0.61 0.72 23.88
CA ALA A 320 0.06 1.22 25.12
C ALA A 320 1.18 1.67 26.06
N THR A 321 1.03 2.85 26.67
CA THR A 321 1.98 3.37 27.65
C THR A 321 1.25 4.05 28.80
N TRP A 322 1.82 3.95 29.99
CA TRP A 322 1.37 4.69 31.16
C TRP A 322 2.57 5.14 31.96
N SER A 323 2.43 6.28 32.63
CA SER A 323 3.46 6.78 33.53
C SER A 323 2.85 7.12 34.88
N SER A 324 3.47 6.62 35.94
CA SER A 324 3.00 6.82 37.30
C SER A 324 3.76 7.98 37.94
N SER A 325 3.09 9.12 38.08
CA SER A 325 3.66 10.27 38.80
C SER A 325 3.83 10.02 40.31
N SER A 326 3.12 9.05 40.87
CA SER A 326 3.21 8.67 42.29
C SER A 326 4.30 7.66 42.59
N GLY A 327 4.87 7.01 41.55
CA GLY A 327 5.88 5.95 41.69
C GLY A 327 5.37 4.63 42.26
N VAL A 328 4.08 4.54 42.60
CA VAL A 328 3.45 3.34 43.19
C VAL A 328 3.34 2.23 42.14
N TYR A 329 2.70 2.52 41.00
CA TYR A 329 2.45 1.54 39.93
C TYR A 329 3.60 1.33 38.94
N GLY A 330 4.66 2.14 39.04
CA GLY A 330 5.72 2.20 38.02
C GLY A 330 5.26 2.81 36.69
N ASP A 331 6.22 3.06 35.81
CA ASP A 331 5.96 3.33 34.39
C ASP A 331 5.95 1.99 33.66
N GLY A 332 5.05 1.82 32.70
CA GLY A 332 4.93 0.55 31.99
C GLY A 332 4.41 0.72 30.57
N SER A 333 4.43 -0.38 29.84
CA SER A 333 3.94 -0.44 28.47
C SER A 333 3.30 -1.78 28.15
N GLY A 334 2.45 -1.77 27.13
CA GLY A 334 1.78 -2.95 26.59
C GLY A 334 1.55 -2.80 25.10
N ALA A 335 0.96 -3.81 24.48
CA ALA A 335 0.62 -3.78 23.07
C ALA A 335 -0.76 -4.38 22.83
N VAL A 336 -1.58 -3.63 22.09
CA VAL A 336 -2.77 -4.15 21.42
C VAL A 336 -2.31 -4.68 20.06
N ILE A 337 -2.63 -5.93 19.78
CA ILE A 337 -2.22 -6.63 18.56
C ILE A 337 -3.45 -7.25 17.89
N ASP A 338 -3.34 -7.63 16.63
CA ASP A 338 -4.46 -8.16 15.84
C ASP A 338 -5.15 -9.39 16.47
N LEU A 339 -4.48 -10.10 17.38
CA LEU A 339 -5.05 -11.24 18.09
C LEU A 339 -5.82 -10.88 19.37
N THR A 340 -5.51 -9.75 20.02
CA THR A 340 -6.12 -9.38 21.30
C THR A 340 -6.03 -7.90 21.60
N SER A 341 -7.11 -7.34 22.14
CA SER A 341 -7.14 -6.00 22.72
C SER A 341 -6.79 -5.98 24.20
N LYS A 342 -6.38 -7.13 24.77
CA LYS A 342 -6.12 -7.25 26.20
C LYS A 342 -4.82 -6.55 26.58
N LEU A 343 -4.90 -5.73 27.62
CA LEU A 343 -3.76 -5.17 28.31
C LEU A 343 -3.78 -5.64 29.75
N ILE A 344 -2.64 -6.16 30.21
CA ILE A 344 -2.41 -6.46 31.63
C ILE A 344 -1.71 -5.24 32.21
N LEU A 345 -2.36 -4.55 33.12
CA LEU A 345 -1.82 -3.35 33.75
C LEU A 345 -0.86 -3.77 34.86
N GLU A 346 0.38 -3.28 34.78
CA GLU A 346 1.41 -3.68 35.71
C GLU A 346 1.17 -3.09 37.11
N GLY A 347 1.46 -3.87 38.14
CA GLY A 347 1.44 -3.42 39.53
C GLY A 347 2.83 -3.26 40.14
N SER A 348 2.86 -2.88 41.41
CA SER A 348 4.09 -2.57 42.15
C SER A 348 4.81 -3.81 42.70
N ALA A 349 4.10 -4.91 42.88
CA ALA A 349 4.64 -6.16 43.39
C ALA A 349 4.61 -7.26 42.33
N THR A 350 5.48 -8.27 42.50
CA THR A 350 5.58 -9.40 41.57
C THR A 350 5.09 -10.68 42.23
N TYR A 351 4.16 -11.36 41.57
CA TYR A 351 3.75 -12.72 41.87
C TYR A 351 4.45 -13.66 40.90
N THR A 352 5.06 -14.72 41.41
CA THR A 352 5.65 -15.78 40.57
C THR A 352 4.90 -17.08 40.83
N ASP A 353 4.34 -17.65 39.76
CA ASP A 353 3.62 -18.91 39.85
C ASP A 353 4.55 -20.12 39.98
N SER A 354 3.97 -21.31 40.14
CA SER A 354 4.73 -22.57 40.26
C SER A 354 5.50 -22.98 38.99
N PHE A 355 5.23 -22.33 37.86
CA PHE A 355 5.89 -22.56 36.58
C PHE A 355 6.96 -21.50 36.28
N ALA A 356 7.31 -20.66 37.27
CA ALA A 356 8.26 -19.55 37.15
C ALA A 356 7.80 -18.46 36.17
N ASN A 357 6.49 -18.32 35.93
CA ASN A 357 5.95 -17.14 35.27
C ASN A 357 5.76 -16.05 36.31
N SER A 358 6.39 -14.89 36.06
CA SER A 358 6.23 -13.71 36.91
C SER A 358 5.24 -12.75 36.27
N VAL A 359 4.27 -12.30 37.06
CA VAL A 359 3.29 -11.27 36.71
C VAL A 359 3.26 -10.23 37.82
N THR A 360 3.05 -8.97 37.48
CA THR A 360 2.91 -7.92 38.48
C THR A 360 1.43 -7.76 38.88
N TYR A 361 1.20 -7.35 40.12
CA TYR A 361 -0.13 -7.13 40.68
C TYR A 361 -0.11 -5.90 41.58
N VAL A 362 -1.28 -5.29 41.78
CA VAL A 362 -1.45 -4.16 42.70
C VAL A 362 -1.75 -4.71 44.09
N PRO A 363 -0.85 -4.55 45.06
CA PRO A 363 -1.05 -5.03 46.42
C PRO A 363 -2.26 -4.38 47.11
N SER A 364 -2.96 -5.16 47.95
CA SER A 364 -4.13 -4.69 48.69
C SER A 364 -3.78 -3.68 49.79
N ASP A 365 -2.54 -3.62 50.26
CA ASP A 365 -2.06 -2.61 51.22
C ASP A 365 -1.81 -1.23 50.59
N GLU A 366 -1.77 -1.14 49.27
CA GLU A 366 -1.69 0.12 48.53
C GLU A 366 -3.07 0.76 48.27
N TRP A 367 -4.15 0.03 48.54
CA TRP A 367 -5.50 0.56 48.40
C TRP A 367 -5.80 1.47 49.59
N SER A 368 -6.49 2.59 49.34
CA SER A 368 -6.85 3.49 50.45
C SER A 368 -7.82 2.86 51.44
N ASP A 369 -8.52 1.81 51.01
CA ASP A 369 -9.44 1.02 51.81
C ASP A 369 -9.50 -0.42 51.25
N ASN A 370 -9.26 -1.42 52.09
CA ASN A 370 -9.07 -2.81 51.68
C ASN A 370 -9.86 -3.84 52.51
N ASP A 371 -10.84 -3.43 53.33
CA ASP A 371 -11.67 -4.41 54.04
C ASP A 371 -12.65 -5.14 53.11
N VAL A 372 -13.24 -6.22 53.63
CA VAL A 372 -14.35 -6.97 53.04
C VAL A 372 -15.50 -6.08 52.56
N GLY A 373 -16.11 -6.46 51.45
CA GLY A 373 -17.23 -5.71 50.85
C GLY A 373 -17.28 -5.85 49.33
N CYS A 374 -18.15 -5.05 48.71
CA CYS A 374 -18.34 -5.06 47.26
C CYS A 374 -17.37 -4.08 46.57
N TYR A 375 -16.62 -4.59 45.61
CA TYR A 375 -15.67 -3.85 44.79
C TYR A 375 -16.16 -3.72 43.34
N GLU A 376 -15.90 -2.58 42.71
CA GLU A 376 -16.19 -2.29 41.31
C GLU A 376 -14.91 -1.86 40.59
N LEU A 377 -14.51 -2.60 39.56
CA LEU A 377 -13.43 -2.19 38.66
C LEU A 377 -14.03 -1.53 37.42
N SER A 378 -13.85 -0.22 37.30
CA SER A 378 -14.37 0.58 36.20
C SER A 378 -13.28 1.07 35.27
N ILE A 379 -13.55 1.03 33.97
CA ILE A 379 -12.75 1.63 32.90
C ILE A 379 -13.56 2.67 32.15
N THR A 380 -12.94 3.80 31.84
CA THR A 380 -13.47 4.79 30.91
C THR A 380 -12.48 5.01 29.78
N VAL A 381 -12.92 4.80 28.55
CA VAL A 381 -12.14 4.99 27.33
C VAL A 381 -12.59 6.26 26.62
N THR A 382 -11.64 7.10 26.22
CA THR A 382 -11.90 8.35 25.51
C THR A 382 -11.10 8.43 24.22
N GLN A 383 -11.69 9.04 23.19
CA GLN A 383 -11.07 9.28 21.89
C GLN A 383 -11.26 10.73 21.46
N SER A 384 -10.27 11.27 20.76
CA SER A 384 -10.34 12.58 20.13
C SER A 384 -11.11 12.53 18.81
N SER A 385 -11.63 13.69 18.39
CA SER A 385 -12.12 13.90 17.03
C SER A 385 -10.99 13.66 16.02
N PRO A 386 -11.25 13.07 14.84
CA PRO A 386 -12.57 12.70 14.29
C PRO A 386 -13.03 11.28 14.64
N TRP A 387 -12.30 10.54 15.48
CA TRP A 387 -12.55 9.11 15.70
C TRP A 387 -13.80 8.84 16.54
N SER A 388 -14.22 9.77 17.39
CA SER A 388 -15.45 9.63 18.16
C SER A 388 -16.14 10.97 18.37
N ASP A 389 -17.46 10.99 18.14
CA ASP A 389 -18.38 12.04 18.57
C ASP A 389 -18.94 11.77 19.99
N VAL A 390 -18.76 10.54 20.50
CA VAL A 390 -19.20 10.12 21.83
C VAL A 390 -18.13 10.51 22.85
N SER A 391 -18.57 11.05 23.99
CA SER A 391 -17.64 11.55 25.03
C SER A 391 -16.75 10.47 25.62
N SER A 392 -17.24 9.24 25.77
CA SER A 392 -16.49 8.11 26.33
C SER A 392 -17.25 6.79 26.20
N VAL A 393 -16.52 5.66 26.24
CA VAL A 393 -17.04 4.29 26.42
C VAL A 393 -16.67 3.83 27.83
N THR A 394 -17.64 3.40 28.63
CA THR A 394 -17.40 2.97 30.02
C THR A 394 -17.87 1.54 30.23
N TYR A 395 -17.13 0.77 31.04
CA TYR A 395 -17.50 -0.57 31.47
C TYR A 395 -17.08 -0.79 32.92
N SER A 396 -17.87 -1.57 33.66
CA SER A 396 -17.58 -1.95 35.04
C SER A 396 -17.76 -3.46 35.25
N SER A 397 -16.88 -4.05 36.04
CA SER A 397 -17.02 -5.41 36.59
C SER A 397 -17.07 -5.34 38.11
N TYR A 398 -17.78 -6.29 38.72
CA TYR A 398 -18.09 -6.27 40.15
C TYR A 398 -17.51 -7.51 40.85
N TYR A 399 -17.10 -7.34 42.09
CA TYR A 399 -16.43 -8.36 42.90
C TYR A 399 -16.91 -8.32 44.34
N ASP A 400 -16.99 -9.48 44.99
CA ASP A 400 -17.27 -9.61 46.42
C ASP A 400 -15.99 -10.09 47.12
N TYR A 401 -15.50 -9.31 48.08
CA TYR A 401 -14.37 -9.70 48.92
C TYR A 401 -14.89 -10.12 50.28
N THR A 402 -14.70 -11.39 50.65
CA THR A 402 -15.25 -11.98 51.88
C THR A 402 -14.20 -12.73 52.69
N GLU A 403 -14.47 -12.84 53.99
CA GLU A 403 -13.71 -13.66 54.93
C GLU A 403 -14.63 -14.78 55.47
N GLU A 404 -14.38 -16.01 55.07
CA GLU A 404 -15.11 -17.19 55.54
C GLU A 404 -14.38 -17.88 56.68
N THR A 405 -15.10 -18.34 57.71
CA THR A 405 -14.49 -19.15 58.78
C THR A 405 -14.81 -20.61 58.56
N GLU A 406 -13.79 -21.42 58.27
CA GLU A 406 -13.87 -22.88 58.22
C GLU A 406 -13.53 -23.50 59.58
N ASP A 407 -14.39 -24.43 60.03
CA ASP A 407 -14.13 -25.25 61.21
C ASP A 407 -13.21 -26.42 60.81
N ASP A 408 -11.92 -26.34 61.15
CA ASP A 408 -11.00 -27.46 60.96
C ASP A 408 -11.22 -28.49 62.08
N ASN A 409 -12.07 -29.48 61.80
CA ASN A 409 -12.35 -30.59 62.71
C ASN A 409 -11.28 -31.69 62.60
N ASP A 410 -10.02 -31.34 62.80
CA ASP A 410 -8.94 -32.33 62.95
C ASP A 410 -8.63 -32.59 64.43
N GLU A 411 -8.28 -33.85 64.73
CA GLU A 411 -8.35 -34.52 66.04
C GLU A 411 -7.95 -33.69 67.29
N GLY A 412 -8.91 -32.93 67.86
CA GLY A 412 -8.86 -32.46 69.25
C GLY A 412 -8.43 -31.00 69.48
N THR A 413 -8.26 -30.20 68.44
CA THR A 413 -8.11 -28.75 68.53
C THR A 413 -9.13 -28.07 67.64
N ASN A 414 -10.12 -27.38 68.23
CA ASN A 414 -11.02 -26.50 67.48
C ASN A 414 -10.23 -25.27 67.04
N ASN A 415 -9.59 -25.34 65.88
CA ASN A 415 -8.97 -24.19 65.25
C ASN A 415 -9.90 -23.69 64.15
N ASN A 416 -10.43 -22.49 64.32
CA ASN A 416 -11.16 -21.79 63.27
C ASN A 416 -10.13 -21.21 62.31
N ILE A 417 -10.19 -21.60 61.04
CA ILE A 417 -9.35 -21.06 59.98
C ILE A 417 -10.16 -20.05 59.21
N VAL A 418 -9.69 -18.81 59.11
CA VAL A 418 -10.32 -17.79 58.25
C VAL A 418 -9.72 -17.87 56.85
N ARG A 419 -10.56 -17.81 55.82
CA ARG A 419 -10.22 -17.87 54.40
C ARG A 419 -10.70 -16.61 53.71
N GLU A 420 -9.81 -15.96 52.97
CA GLU A 420 -10.13 -14.78 52.17
C GLU A 420 -10.49 -15.21 50.74
N GLU A 421 -11.64 -14.73 50.24
CA GLU A 421 -12.17 -15.07 48.91
C GLU A 421 -12.52 -13.81 48.11
N TRP A 422 -12.18 -13.83 46.81
CA TRP A 422 -12.46 -12.75 45.86
C TRP A 422 -13.19 -13.34 44.66
N ASP A 423 -14.50 -13.07 44.58
CA ASP A 423 -15.38 -13.65 43.57
C ASP A 423 -15.98 -12.59 42.67
N GLN A 424 -15.97 -12.85 41.36
CA GLN A 424 -16.68 -12.01 40.40
C GLN A 424 -18.19 -12.22 40.54
N ARG A 425 -18.95 -11.12 40.49
CA ARG A 425 -20.42 -11.13 40.52
C ARG A 425 -21.00 -10.45 39.27
N ASP A 426 -22.21 -10.87 38.90
CA ASP A 426 -22.93 -10.31 37.75
C ASP A 426 -23.76 -9.05 38.10
N ASP A 427 -24.05 -8.86 39.38
CA ASP A 427 -24.87 -7.75 39.88
C ASP A 427 -24.00 -6.59 40.40
N ALA A 428 -24.48 -5.35 40.24
CA ALA A 428 -23.78 -4.17 40.72
C ALA A 428 -23.67 -4.13 42.26
N CYS A 429 -22.59 -3.50 42.74
CA CYS A 429 -22.55 -2.85 44.05
C CYS A 429 -23.51 -1.64 44.05
#